data_AF-K2MRU1-F1
#
_entry.id   AF-K2MRU1-F1
#
_cell.length_a   1.000
_cell.length_b   1.000
_cell.length_c   1.000
_cell.angle_alpha   90.00
_cell.angle_beta   90.00
_cell.angle_gamma   90.00
#
_symmetry.space_group_name_H-M   'P 1'
#
loop_
_entity.id
_entity.type
_entity.pdbx_description
1 polymer ?
#
loop_
_entity_poly.entity_id
_entity_poly.type
_entity_poly.pdbx_seq_one_letter_code
_entity_poly.pdbx_strand_id
1 'polypeptide(L)'
;MLVTLPVYDKTAENEMVNPKCELHLWLTDNTHIVDIGPVSREGENVAASSLLYKSGNNEEKLISLYEKGNEETQSPGMVSIRLTEQLERVRKVLKTWQEVDERFSKLCTTLLAQKGAATDTACSAGKVTAGLVGFLSGNLSENTWKDEYLGVNATVKGIVENKRTATAATGPSDGVTFQGAWAEWPVGAQGENQLYHFANYKFTLVATVSIDGVPEGGATIPVMGARTGSEGKTNLWSCHTTAKRSGGWCAVAKRTRS
;
A
#
# COMPACT_ATOMS: atom_id res chain seq x y z
N MET A 1 -13.30 8.40 -5.75
CA MET A 1 -13.33 8.19 -7.20
C MET A 1 -13.29 6.69 -7.48
N LEU A 2 -14.12 6.23 -8.41
CA LEU A 2 -14.10 4.84 -8.90
C LEU A 2 -13.60 4.85 -10.34
N VAL A 3 -12.73 3.91 -10.69
CA VAL A 3 -12.17 3.77 -12.03
C VAL A 3 -12.11 2.29 -12.40
N THR A 4 -12.41 1.95 -13.64
CA THR A 4 -12.13 0.61 -14.19
C THR A 4 -10.85 0.66 -15.00
N LEU A 5 -9.88 -0.20 -14.67
CA LEU A 5 -8.62 -0.31 -15.40
C LEU A 5 -8.32 -1.78 -15.70
N PRO A 6 -7.74 -2.08 -16.87
CA PRO A 6 -7.26 -3.42 -17.18
C PRO A 6 -6.09 -3.80 -16.26
N VAL A 7 -6.04 -5.07 -15.88
CA VAL A 7 -4.93 -5.71 -15.18
C VAL A 7 -4.51 -6.89 -16.04
N TYR A 8 -3.23 -6.90 -16.42
CA TYR A 8 -2.67 -7.93 -17.28
C TYR A 8 -1.98 -9.01 -16.45
N ASP A 9 -2.38 -10.26 -16.68
CA ASP A 9 -1.71 -11.40 -16.08
C ASP A 9 -0.33 -11.62 -16.72
N LYS A 10 0.70 -11.64 -15.89
CA LYS A 10 2.10 -11.84 -16.31
C LYS A 10 2.47 -13.30 -16.57
N THR A 11 1.52 -14.24 -16.52
CA THR A 11 1.79 -15.69 -16.68
C THR A 11 2.14 -16.11 -18.11
N ALA A 12 2.20 -15.17 -19.06
CA ALA A 12 2.72 -15.41 -20.41
C ALA A 12 4.27 -15.29 -20.46
N GLU A 13 4.99 -16.11 -19.70
CA GLU A 13 6.44 -16.33 -19.93
C GLU A 13 6.70 -17.17 -21.19
N ASN A 14 5.67 -17.80 -21.76
CA ASN A 14 5.73 -18.48 -23.04
C ASN A 14 5.07 -17.63 -24.12
N GLU A 15 5.91 -17.10 -25.01
CA GLU A 15 5.55 -16.44 -26.26
C GLU A 15 4.53 -17.29 -27.05
N MET A 16 3.24 -16.92 -27.03
CA MET A 16 2.21 -17.22 -28.06
C MET A 16 0.75 -16.99 -27.60
N VAL A 17 0.49 -16.50 -26.38
CA VAL A 17 -0.87 -16.16 -25.93
C VAL A 17 -0.93 -14.67 -25.59
N ASN A 18 -1.84 -13.93 -26.22
CA ASN A 18 -2.12 -12.54 -25.85
C ASN A 18 -2.34 -12.47 -24.32
N PRO A 19 -1.65 -11.57 -23.59
CA PRO A 19 -1.76 -11.50 -22.14
C PRO A 19 -3.23 -11.31 -21.76
N LYS A 20 -3.76 -12.22 -20.93
CA LYS A 20 -5.15 -12.13 -20.46
C LYS A 20 -5.30 -10.81 -19.71
N CYS A 21 -6.28 -10.03 -20.15
CA CYS A 21 -6.57 -8.70 -19.61
C CYS A 21 -7.88 -8.78 -18.83
N GLU A 22 -7.82 -8.68 -17.51
CA GLU A 22 -9.02 -8.63 -16.67
C GLU A 22 -9.32 -7.17 -16.28
N LEU A 23 -10.56 -6.72 -16.48
CA LEU A 23 -10.99 -5.40 -16.07
C LEU A 23 -11.23 -5.38 -14.57
N HIS A 24 -10.51 -4.54 -13.82
CA HIS A 24 -10.66 -4.40 -12.37
C HIS A 24 -11.33 -3.08 -12.00
N LEU A 25 -12.05 -3.07 -10.88
CA LEU A 25 -12.55 -1.87 -10.24
C LEU A 25 -11.54 -1.35 -9.22
N TRP A 26 -11.18 -0.09 -9.34
CA TRP A 26 -10.27 0.60 -8.44
C TRP A 26 -11.01 1.70 -7.68
N LEU A 27 -10.66 1.85 -6.40
CA LEU A 27 -11.15 2.91 -5.53
C LEU A 27 -9.99 3.82 -5.13
N THR A 28 -10.21 5.13 -5.19
CA THR A 28 -9.26 6.11 -4.66
C THR A 28 -9.94 7.35 -4.09
N ASP A 29 -9.40 7.88 -3.00
CA ASP A 29 -9.73 9.20 -2.43
C ASP A 29 -8.70 10.28 -2.82
N ASN A 30 -7.93 10.04 -3.90
CA ASN A 30 -6.78 10.83 -4.35
C ASN A 30 -5.50 10.67 -3.51
N THR A 31 -5.53 9.86 -2.45
CA THR A 31 -4.38 9.56 -1.59
C THR A 31 -4.14 8.05 -1.56
N HIS A 32 -5.15 7.30 -1.14
CA HIS A 32 -5.19 5.84 -1.10
C HIS A 32 -5.69 5.29 -2.43
N ILE A 33 -5.15 4.16 -2.86
CA ILE A 33 -5.59 3.44 -4.06
C ILE A 33 -5.73 1.97 -3.66
N VAL A 34 -6.89 1.38 -3.91
CA VAL A 34 -7.18 -0.02 -3.59
C VAL A 34 -7.83 -0.68 -4.80
N ASP A 35 -7.32 -1.86 -5.14
CA ASP A 35 -7.98 -2.78 -6.08
C ASP A 35 -9.16 -3.45 -5.37
N ILE A 36 -10.38 -3.17 -5.83
CA ILE A 36 -11.59 -3.81 -5.31
C ILE A 36 -11.76 -5.23 -5.89
N GLY A 37 -11.14 -5.48 -7.04
CA GLY A 37 -11.09 -6.75 -7.73
C GLY A 37 -11.76 -6.72 -9.11
N PRO A 38 -11.88 -7.90 -9.73
CA PRO A 38 -12.32 -8.02 -11.11
C PRO A 38 -13.81 -7.69 -11.31
N VAL A 39 -14.09 -7.19 -12.52
CA VAL A 39 -15.38 -6.73 -13.03
C VAL A 39 -15.77 -7.48 -14.30
N SER A 40 -14.82 -7.74 -15.19
CA SER A 40 -15.05 -8.56 -16.38
C SER A 40 -15.08 -10.04 -16.01
N ARG A 41 -15.59 -10.87 -16.92
CA ARG A 41 -15.46 -12.32 -16.78
C ARG A 41 -14.07 -12.77 -17.19
N GLU A 42 -13.64 -13.91 -16.65
CA GLU A 42 -12.36 -14.51 -17.00
C GLU A 42 -12.25 -14.74 -18.52
N GLY A 43 -11.13 -14.30 -19.11
CA GLY A 43 -10.84 -14.48 -20.53
C GLY A 43 -11.51 -13.48 -21.48
N GLU A 44 -12.21 -12.45 -20.98
CA GLU A 44 -12.76 -11.38 -21.82
C GLU A 44 -11.76 -10.23 -21.96
N ASN A 45 -11.28 -9.99 -23.19
CA ASN A 45 -10.49 -8.79 -23.48
C ASN A 45 -11.41 -7.57 -23.58
N VAL A 46 -11.19 -6.60 -22.69
CA VAL A 46 -11.99 -5.37 -22.61
C VAL A 46 -11.22 -4.19 -23.17
N ALA A 47 -11.75 -3.56 -24.22
CA ALA A 47 -11.15 -2.38 -24.85
C ALA A 47 -11.64 -1.06 -24.22
N ALA A 48 -12.92 -0.99 -23.87
CA ALA A 48 -13.54 0.19 -23.29
C ALA A 48 -14.55 -0.20 -22.20
N SER A 49 -14.70 0.66 -21.20
CA SER A 49 -15.69 0.49 -20.13
C SER A 49 -16.25 1.82 -19.66
N SER A 50 -17.43 1.77 -19.07
CA SER A 50 -18.13 2.88 -18.43
C SER A 50 -18.74 2.41 -17.13
N LEU A 51 -18.53 3.19 -16.07
CA LEU A 51 -19.12 2.96 -14.75
C LEU A 51 -20.28 3.92 -14.52
N LEU A 52 -21.40 3.39 -14.04
CA LEU A 52 -22.55 4.17 -13.59
C LEU A 52 -22.83 3.86 -12.14
N TYR A 53 -22.72 4.88 -11.28
CA TYR A 53 -23.24 4.85 -9.93
C TYR A 53 -24.58 5.57 -9.88
N LYS A 54 -25.61 4.85 -9.44
CA LYS A 54 -26.96 5.39 -9.25
C LYS A 54 -27.30 5.31 -7.76
N SER A 55 -27.63 6.45 -7.17
CA SER A 55 -28.15 6.56 -5.80
C SER A 55 -29.51 7.27 -5.84
N GLY A 56 -30.52 6.68 -5.21
CA GLY A 56 -31.88 7.23 -5.12
C GLY A 56 -32.90 6.22 -4.61
N ASN A 57 -34.00 6.69 -4.02
CA ASN A 57 -35.06 5.84 -3.41
C ASN A 57 -34.52 4.80 -2.40
N ASN A 58 -33.54 5.18 -1.58
CA ASN A 58 -32.85 4.30 -0.63
C ASN A 58 -32.13 3.09 -1.26
N GLU A 59 -31.87 3.14 -2.57
CA GLU A 59 -31.11 2.14 -3.29
C GLU A 59 -29.83 2.76 -3.88
N GLU A 60 -28.72 2.06 -3.72
CA GLU A 60 -27.46 2.36 -4.39
C GLU A 60 -27.09 1.21 -5.29
N LYS A 61 -26.75 1.51 -6.54
CA LYS A 61 -26.41 0.54 -7.57
C LYS A 61 -25.16 0.99 -8.30
N LEU A 62 -24.18 0.10 -8.39
CA LEU A 62 -23.01 0.26 -9.24
C LEU A 62 -23.16 -0.67 -10.44
N ILE A 63 -23.04 -0.12 -11.63
CA ILE A 63 -23.18 -0.84 -12.89
C ILE A 63 -21.93 -0.59 -13.72
N SER A 64 -21.36 -1.66 -14.29
CA SER A 64 -20.32 -1.54 -15.31
C SER A 64 -20.89 -1.97 -16.65
N LEU A 65 -20.66 -1.14 -17.66
CA LEU A 65 -20.91 -1.43 -19.07
C LEU A 65 -19.55 -1.51 -19.76
N TYR A 66 -19.24 -2.62 -20.41
CA TYR A 66 -17.94 -2.79 -21.07
C TYR A 66 -18.05 -3.52 -22.41
N GLU A 67 -17.10 -3.23 -23.29
CA GLU A 67 -16.96 -3.91 -24.58
C GLU A 67 -16.32 -5.27 -24.40
N LYS A 68 -16.92 -6.28 -25.01
CA LYS A 68 -16.35 -7.60 -25.15
C LYS A 68 -15.79 -7.73 -26.56
N GLY A 69 -14.47 -7.77 -26.66
CA GLY A 69 -13.79 -8.13 -27.90
C GLY A 69 -14.03 -9.60 -28.23
N ASN A 70 -14.37 -9.89 -29.50
CA ASN A 70 -14.32 -11.23 -30.07
C ASN A 70 -13.26 -11.20 -31.18
N GLU A 71 -12.29 -12.11 -31.14
CA GLU A 71 -11.29 -12.23 -32.22
C GLU A 71 -11.93 -12.60 -33.58
N GLU A 72 -13.15 -13.15 -33.58
CA GLU A 72 -13.84 -13.66 -34.77
C GLU A 72 -14.88 -12.72 -35.40
N THR A 73 -15.33 -11.65 -34.72
CA THR A 73 -16.40 -10.78 -35.22
C THR A 73 -16.02 -9.30 -35.16
N GLN A 74 -16.17 -8.58 -36.27
CA GLN A 74 -15.88 -7.14 -36.41
C GLN A 74 -16.71 -6.22 -35.51
N SER A 75 -17.78 -6.72 -34.88
CA SER A 75 -18.65 -5.95 -33.99
C SER A 75 -18.41 -6.35 -32.53
N PRO A 76 -17.83 -5.48 -31.69
CA PRO A 76 -17.68 -5.76 -30.27
C PRO A 76 -19.07 -5.88 -29.60
N GLY A 77 -19.26 -6.91 -28.78
CA GLY A 77 -20.46 -7.06 -27.96
C GLY A 77 -20.41 -6.12 -26.76
N MET A 78 -21.57 -5.74 -26.20
CA MET A 78 -21.64 -4.95 -24.97
C MET A 78 -22.17 -5.79 -23.82
N VAL A 79 -21.48 -5.75 -22.68
CA VAL A 79 -21.86 -6.47 -21.46
C VAL A 79 -22.19 -5.46 -20.38
N SER A 80 -23.38 -5.59 -19.77
CA SER A 80 -23.80 -4.81 -18.63
C SER A 80 -23.88 -5.70 -17.39
N ILE A 81 -23.13 -5.37 -16.35
CA ILE A 81 -23.10 -6.13 -15.09
C ILE A 81 -23.40 -5.22 -13.89
N ARG A 82 -24.15 -5.77 -12.93
CA ARG A 82 -24.37 -5.13 -11.63
C ARG A 82 -23.26 -5.54 -10.68
N LEU A 83 -22.57 -4.57 -10.11
CA LEU A 83 -21.41 -4.75 -9.25
C LEU A 83 -21.80 -4.70 -7.77
N THR A 84 -22.75 -5.53 -7.37
CA THR A 84 -23.28 -5.53 -6.00
C THR A 84 -22.19 -5.90 -4.99
N GLU A 85 -21.43 -6.97 -5.24
CA GLU A 85 -20.36 -7.42 -4.34
C GLU A 85 -19.22 -6.41 -4.27
N GLN A 86 -18.82 -5.84 -5.41
CA GLN A 86 -17.77 -4.83 -5.47
C GLN A 86 -18.21 -3.55 -4.76
N LEU A 87 -19.49 -3.15 -4.87
CA LEU A 87 -20.02 -2.00 -4.13
C LEU A 87 -20.00 -2.24 -2.61
N GLU A 88 -20.30 -3.46 -2.16
CA GLU A 88 -20.15 -3.82 -0.74
C GLU A 88 -18.68 -3.76 -0.29
N ARG A 89 -17.74 -4.23 -1.12
CA ARG A 89 -16.31 -4.12 -0.85
C ARG A 89 -15.85 -2.66 -0.78
N VAL A 90 -16.31 -1.81 -1.70
CA VAL A 90 -16.04 -0.36 -1.67
C VAL A 90 -16.46 0.24 -0.33
N ARG A 91 -17.67 -0.07 0.15
CA ARG A 91 -18.15 0.42 1.45
C ARG A 91 -17.28 -0.07 2.61
N LYS A 92 -16.85 -1.34 2.57
CA LYS A 92 -15.93 -1.91 3.57
C LYS A 92 -14.59 -1.16 3.58
N VAL A 93 -14.00 -0.92 2.41
CA VAL A 93 -12.73 -0.18 2.28
C VAL A 93 -12.86 1.24 2.81
N LEU A 94 -13.92 1.97 2.44
CA LEU A 94 -14.17 3.32 2.94
C LEU A 94 -14.33 3.35 4.47
N LYS A 95 -15.01 2.35 5.05
CA LYS A 95 -15.13 2.22 6.51
C LYS A 95 -13.77 1.94 7.15
N THR A 96 -12.97 1.06 6.57
CA THR A 96 -11.60 0.78 7.05
C THR A 96 -10.74 2.04 7.04
N TRP A 97 -10.74 2.82 5.96
CA TRP A 97 -9.99 4.08 5.90
C TRP A 97 -10.39 5.05 7.03
N GLN A 98 -11.68 5.20 7.29
CA GLN A 98 -12.17 6.02 8.40
C GLN A 98 -11.70 5.49 9.76
N GLU A 99 -11.78 4.18 10.00
CA GLU A 99 -11.33 3.57 11.26
C GLU A 99 -9.83 3.75 11.49
N VAL A 100 -9.01 3.67 10.43
CA VAL A 100 -7.57 3.92 10.49
C VAL A 100 -7.28 5.40 10.78
N ASP A 101 -7.97 6.32 10.12
CA ASP A 101 -7.86 7.76 10.40
C ASP A 101 -8.19 8.11 11.86
N GLU A 102 -9.26 7.53 12.40
CA GLU A 102 -9.67 7.71 13.79
C GLU A 102 -8.63 7.14 14.77
N ARG A 103 -8.07 5.97 14.47
CA ARG A 103 -6.97 5.38 15.26
C ARG A 103 -5.73 6.28 15.27
N PHE A 104 -5.32 6.77 14.10
CA PHE A 104 -4.16 7.63 13.97
C PHE A 104 -4.35 8.96 14.74
N SER A 105 -5.55 9.52 14.67
CA SER A 105 -5.93 10.73 15.44
C SER A 105 -5.77 10.51 16.94
N LYS A 106 -6.27 9.38 17.47
CA LYS A 106 -6.17 9.02 18.89
C LYS A 106 -4.71 8.86 19.32
N LEU A 107 -3.87 8.26 18.48
CA LEU A 107 -2.42 8.14 18.74
C LEU A 107 -1.77 9.53 18.83
N CYS A 108 -2.07 10.42 17.89
CA CYS A 108 -1.59 11.80 17.91
C CYS A 108 -1.99 12.53 19.21
N THR A 109 -3.27 12.46 19.61
CA THR A 109 -3.76 13.10 20.83
C THR A 109 -3.07 12.55 22.08
N THR A 110 -2.89 11.23 22.15
CA THR A 110 -2.21 10.57 23.28
C THR A 110 -0.75 11.01 23.39
N LEU A 111 -0.04 11.11 22.26
CA LEU A 111 1.36 11.57 22.22
C LEU A 111 1.49 13.05 22.63
N LEU A 112 0.56 13.91 22.19
CA LEU A 112 0.55 15.32 22.62
C LEU A 112 0.25 15.46 24.12
N ALA A 113 -0.69 14.68 24.64
CA ALA A 113 -1.02 14.67 26.06
C ALA A 113 0.18 14.24 26.93
N GLN A 114 0.90 13.19 26.52
CA GLN A 114 2.14 12.77 27.20
C GLN A 114 3.23 13.85 27.19
N LYS A 115 3.25 14.71 26.16
CA LYS A 115 4.23 15.79 26.02
C LYS A 115 3.79 17.10 26.70
N GLY A 116 2.63 17.12 27.36
CA GLY A 116 2.07 18.31 28.02
C GLY A 116 1.65 19.41 27.04
N ALA A 117 1.46 19.09 25.75
CA ALA A 117 1.05 20.04 24.72
C ALA A 117 -0.47 19.93 24.49
N ALA A 118 -1.21 20.98 24.84
CA ALA A 118 -2.65 21.03 24.61
C ALA A 118 -2.96 21.72 23.27
N THR A 119 -3.22 20.93 22.23
CA THR A 119 -3.84 21.42 20.99
C THR A 119 -4.75 20.33 20.40
N ASP A 120 -5.98 20.22 20.91
CA ASP A 120 -7.01 19.28 20.40
C ASP A 120 -7.25 19.42 18.88
N THR A 121 -7.00 20.61 18.32
CA THR A 121 -7.15 20.90 16.89
C THR A 121 -5.95 20.46 16.02
N ALA A 122 -4.80 20.11 16.61
CA ALA A 122 -3.66 19.64 15.84
C ALA A 122 -3.80 18.17 15.42
N CYS A 123 -4.54 17.38 16.22
CA CYS A 123 -4.68 15.94 16.03
C CYS A 123 -6.02 15.50 15.41
N SER A 124 -6.80 16.44 14.85
CA SER A 124 -8.06 16.10 14.16
C SER A 124 -7.77 15.26 12.90
N ALA A 125 -8.47 14.13 12.72
CA ALA A 125 -8.28 13.16 11.63
C ALA A 125 -7.85 13.75 10.30
N GLY A 126 -8.71 14.58 9.70
CA GLY A 126 -8.45 15.14 8.37
C GLY A 126 -7.23 16.09 8.27
N LYS A 127 -6.65 16.53 9.39
CA LYS A 127 -5.44 17.37 9.39
C LYS A 127 -4.16 16.55 9.59
N VAL A 128 -4.21 15.47 10.36
CA VAL A 128 -3.02 14.65 10.64
C VAL A 128 -2.79 13.59 9.57
N THR A 129 -3.85 13.06 8.96
CA THR A 129 -3.75 12.04 7.91
C THR A 129 -3.72 12.62 6.49
N ALA A 130 -3.72 13.96 6.38
CA ALA A 130 -3.61 14.64 5.09
C ALA A 130 -2.30 14.24 4.37
N GLY A 131 -2.45 13.49 3.27
CA GLY A 131 -1.33 12.99 2.47
C GLY A 131 -0.61 11.77 3.06
N LEU A 132 -1.18 11.13 4.10
CA LEU A 132 -0.76 9.81 4.55
C LEU A 132 -1.29 8.78 3.55
N VAL A 133 -0.40 8.04 2.87
CA VAL A 133 -0.79 7.12 1.78
C VAL A 133 -0.77 5.64 2.20
N GLY A 134 -0.02 5.31 3.24
CA GLY A 134 0.08 3.95 3.75
C GLY A 134 0.59 3.97 5.18
N PHE A 135 0.19 2.96 5.95
CA PHE A 135 0.54 2.84 7.36
C PHE A 135 0.81 1.39 7.71
N LEU A 136 2.05 1.09 8.08
CA LEU A 136 2.47 -0.23 8.56
C LEU A 136 2.53 -0.21 10.09
N SER A 137 1.72 -1.05 10.72
CA SER A 137 1.51 -1.07 12.17
C SER A 137 1.65 -2.50 12.72
N GLY A 138 0.72 -3.00 13.52
CA GLY A 138 0.78 -4.35 14.11
C GLY A 138 0.30 -5.50 13.22
N ASN A 139 -0.25 -5.22 12.03
CA ASN A 139 -0.90 -6.25 11.21
C ASN A 139 0.09 -7.05 10.36
N LEU A 140 0.77 -8.02 10.98
CA LEU A 140 1.65 -8.98 10.31
C LEU A 140 0.98 -10.35 10.19
N SER A 141 0.95 -10.90 8.99
CA SER A 141 0.44 -12.25 8.70
C SER A 141 1.45 -12.98 7.83
N GLU A 142 2.02 -14.06 8.35
CA GLU A 142 3.11 -14.79 7.70
C GLU A 142 4.26 -13.84 7.32
N ASN A 143 4.56 -13.71 6.02
CA ASN A 143 5.57 -12.80 5.49
C ASN A 143 4.98 -11.48 4.96
N THR A 144 3.69 -11.21 5.24
CA THR A 144 2.99 -10.03 4.74
C THR A 144 2.74 -9.07 5.89
N TRP A 145 3.42 -7.93 5.86
CA TRP A 145 3.14 -6.81 6.75
C TRP A 145 2.12 -5.92 6.05
N LYS A 146 0.87 -5.97 6.53
CA LYS A 146 -0.28 -5.38 5.86
C LYS A 146 -0.32 -3.88 6.06
N ASP A 147 -0.62 -3.18 4.97
CA ASP A 147 -0.97 -1.76 5.01
C ASP A 147 -2.37 -1.61 5.61
N GLU A 148 -2.48 -0.81 6.66
CA GLU A 148 -3.74 -0.58 7.37
C GLU A 148 -4.77 0.12 6.46
N TYR A 149 -4.32 0.91 5.48
CA TYR A 149 -5.20 1.50 4.46
C TYR A 149 -5.52 0.55 3.29
N LEU A 150 -5.13 -0.72 3.40
CA LEU A 150 -5.38 -1.77 2.40
C LEU A 150 -4.73 -1.51 1.03
N GLY A 151 -3.77 -0.58 0.96
CA GLY A 151 -3.02 -0.27 -0.25
C GLY A 151 -2.00 -1.36 -0.55
N VAL A 152 -0.72 -1.00 -0.46
CA VAL A 152 0.37 -1.90 -0.85
C VAL A 152 0.94 -2.54 0.40
N ASN A 153 0.98 -3.86 0.48
CA ASN A 153 1.61 -4.53 1.63
C ASN A 153 3.13 -4.54 1.51
N ALA A 154 3.83 -4.53 2.66
CA ALA A 154 5.25 -4.82 2.70
C ALA A 154 5.50 -6.33 2.81
N THR A 155 6.54 -6.82 2.15
CA THR A 155 6.96 -8.22 2.21
C THR A 155 8.13 -8.37 3.15
N VAL A 156 7.98 -9.22 4.16
CA VAL A 156 9.08 -9.61 5.04
C VAL A 156 9.99 -10.61 4.31
N LYS A 157 11.29 -10.35 4.39
CA LYS A 157 12.35 -11.09 3.73
C LYS A 157 13.41 -11.54 4.74
N GLY A 158 14.20 -12.51 4.32
CA GLY A 158 15.32 -13.00 5.11
C GLY A 158 14.92 -13.96 6.23
N ILE A 159 13.66 -14.37 6.35
CA ILE A 159 13.25 -15.46 7.25
C ILE A 159 13.85 -16.76 6.71
N VAL A 160 14.71 -17.37 7.51
CA VAL A 160 15.33 -18.69 7.24
C VAL A 160 15.13 -19.52 8.49
N GLU A 161 14.69 -20.77 8.31
CA GLU A 161 14.30 -21.71 9.36
C GLU A 161 15.17 -21.57 10.62
N ASN A 162 14.52 -21.15 11.72
CA ASN A 162 15.06 -21.06 13.09
C ASN A 162 16.25 -20.12 13.34
N LYS A 163 16.58 -19.20 12.42
CA LYS A 163 17.66 -18.21 12.64
C LYS A 163 17.22 -16.76 12.58
N ARG A 164 16.13 -16.48 11.89
CA ARG A 164 15.65 -15.11 11.64
C ARG A 164 14.14 -15.05 11.74
N THR A 165 13.62 -14.05 12.43
CA THR A 165 12.21 -13.94 12.76
C THR A 165 11.69 -12.53 12.50
N ALA A 166 10.40 -12.45 12.20
CA ALA A 166 9.62 -11.23 12.24
C ALA A 166 8.34 -11.54 13.01
N THR A 167 8.10 -10.80 14.08
CA THR A 167 6.95 -11.02 14.95
C THR A 167 6.22 -9.70 15.16
N ALA A 168 4.90 -9.70 14.99
CA ALA A 168 4.06 -8.58 15.41
C ALA A 168 4.33 -8.30 16.89
N ALA A 169 4.41 -7.02 17.24
CA ALA A 169 4.57 -6.61 18.62
C ALA A 169 3.37 -7.10 19.47
N THR A 170 3.66 -7.66 20.64
CA THR A 170 2.66 -8.10 21.61
C THR A 170 2.66 -7.15 22.80
N GLY A 171 1.64 -6.30 22.93
CA GLY A 171 1.53 -5.34 24.04
C GLY A 171 1.01 -3.95 23.60
N PRO A 172 1.37 -2.87 24.32
CA PRO A 172 0.87 -1.52 24.04
C PRO A 172 1.54 -0.85 22.83
N SER A 173 2.54 -1.50 22.22
CA SER A 173 3.26 -1.00 21.06
C SER A 173 2.75 -1.64 19.78
N ASP A 174 2.53 -0.82 18.77
CA ASP A 174 2.28 -1.27 17.41
C ASP A 174 3.60 -1.44 16.63
N GLY A 175 3.68 -2.46 15.77
CA GLY A 175 4.82 -2.66 14.88
C GLY A 175 5.25 -4.12 14.73
N VAL A 176 6.44 -4.31 14.17
CA VAL A 176 7.06 -5.62 13.95
C VAL A 176 8.49 -5.60 14.49
N THR A 177 8.85 -6.62 15.28
CA THR A 177 10.22 -6.86 15.72
C THR A 177 10.92 -7.76 14.72
N PHE A 178 12.09 -7.34 14.24
CA PHE A 178 12.90 -8.09 13.29
C PHE A 178 14.18 -8.61 13.95
N GLN A 179 14.47 -9.89 13.78
CA GLN A 179 15.74 -10.51 14.15
C GLN A 179 16.40 -11.09 12.90
N GLY A 180 17.33 -10.34 12.31
CA GLY A 180 18.01 -10.70 11.05
C GLY A 180 17.13 -10.75 9.79
N ALA A 181 15.82 -10.59 9.94
CA ALA A 181 14.86 -10.34 8.86
C ALA A 181 14.75 -8.82 8.57
N TRP A 182 14.10 -8.47 7.46
CA TRP A 182 13.75 -7.09 7.12
C TRP A 182 12.43 -7.06 6.33
N ALA A 183 11.86 -5.88 6.12
CA ALA A 183 10.68 -5.71 5.28
C ALA A 183 11.01 -4.84 4.05
N GLU A 184 10.42 -5.19 2.92
CA GLU A 184 10.49 -4.44 1.68
C GLU A 184 9.10 -3.95 1.29
N TRP A 185 8.95 -2.63 1.17
CA TRP A 185 7.69 -2.01 0.77
C TRP A 185 7.81 -1.53 -0.69
N PRO A 186 7.16 -2.20 -1.66
CA PRO A 186 7.49 -2.00 -3.06
C PRO A 186 6.95 -0.66 -3.59
N VAL A 187 7.74 -0.01 -4.46
CA VAL A 187 7.34 1.17 -5.23
C VAL A 187 7.27 0.83 -6.72
N GLY A 188 8.43 0.75 -7.40
CA GLY A 188 8.49 0.37 -8.82
C GLY A 188 8.29 -1.13 -9.07
N ALA A 189 8.53 -1.97 -8.05
CA ALA A 189 8.37 -3.43 -8.16
C ALA A 189 6.90 -3.89 -8.21
N GLN A 190 5.93 -2.97 -8.08
CA GLN A 190 4.49 -3.27 -8.19
C GLN A 190 4.08 -3.65 -9.62
N GLY A 191 4.93 -3.37 -10.62
CA GLY A 191 4.69 -3.74 -12.02
C GLY A 191 4.05 -2.59 -12.80
N GLU A 192 2.94 -2.90 -13.47
CA GLU A 192 2.24 -1.96 -14.35
C GLU A 192 1.43 -0.94 -13.54
N ASN A 193 0.63 -1.43 -12.59
CA ASN A 193 -0.11 -0.59 -11.65
C ASN A 193 0.80 -0.19 -10.49
N GLN A 194 1.51 0.94 -10.62
CA GLN A 194 2.41 1.47 -9.59
C GLN A 194 1.69 2.49 -8.69
N LEU A 195 0.98 1.99 -7.68
CA LEU A 195 0.19 2.83 -6.77
C LEU A 195 1.06 3.87 -6.05
N TYR A 196 2.32 3.53 -5.76
CA TYR A 196 3.25 4.43 -5.06
C TYR A 196 4.18 5.22 -5.99
N HIS A 197 3.82 5.37 -7.27
CA HIS A 197 4.63 6.10 -8.24
C HIS A 197 4.96 7.54 -7.81
N PHE A 198 4.11 8.17 -6.99
CA PHE A 198 4.34 9.50 -6.40
C PHE A 198 5.66 9.61 -5.63
N ALA A 199 6.18 8.51 -5.06
CA ALA A 199 7.43 8.48 -4.32
C ALA A 199 8.67 8.78 -5.19
N ASN A 200 8.52 8.74 -6.52
CA ASN A 200 9.55 9.23 -7.45
C ASN A 200 9.72 10.76 -7.45
N TYR A 201 8.72 11.49 -6.96
CA TYR A 201 8.69 12.95 -6.98
C TYR A 201 8.90 13.53 -5.57
N LYS A 202 8.03 13.16 -4.62
CA LYS A 202 8.06 13.68 -3.26
C LYS A 202 7.36 12.72 -2.31
N PHE A 203 8.05 12.34 -1.24
CA PHE A 203 7.47 11.53 -0.18
C PHE A 203 8.15 11.86 1.16
N THR A 204 7.48 11.46 2.24
CA THR A 204 8.03 11.43 3.58
C THR A 204 7.82 10.01 4.11
N LEU A 205 8.88 9.37 4.61
CA LEU A 205 8.79 8.09 5.29
C LEU A 205 9.15 8.32 6.76
N VAL A 206 8.25 7.89 7.66
CA VAL A 206 8.40 8.05 9.11
C VAL A 206 8.33 6.68 9.77
N ALA A 207 9.23 6.41 10.71
CA ALA A 207 9.21 5.19 11.51
C ALA A 207 9.72 5.51 12.93
N THR A 208 9.11 4.86 13.92
CA THR A 208 9.66 4.76 15.26
C THR A 208 10.44 3.45 15.34
N VAL A 209 11.71 3.52 15.74
CA VAL A 209 12.59 2.35 15.78
C VAL A 209 13.19 2.21 17.18
N SER A 210 13.04 1.02 17.77
CA SER A 210 13.84 0.56 18.89
C SER A 210 14.94 -0.37 18.38
N ILE A 211 16.15 -0.24 18.89
CA ILE A 211 17.27 -1.09 18.53
C ILE A 211 17.63 -1.93 19.75
N ASP A 212 17.29 -3.21 19.68
CA ASP A 212 17.51 -4.15 20.77
C ASP A 212 18.92 -4.75 20.66
N GLY A 213 19.82 -4.26 21.51
CA GLY A 213 21.21 -4.68 21.55
C GLY A 213 22.17 -3.79 20.75
N VAL A 214 23.46 -4.04 20.91
CA VAL A 214 24.51 -3.28 20.21
C VAL A 214 24.93 -4.07 18.98
N PRO A 215 24.99 -3.46 17.78
CA PRO A 215 25.54 -4.11 16.59
C PRO A 215 26.91 -4.75 16.87
N GLU A 216 27.03 -6.05 16.67
CA GLU A 216 28.30 -6.76 16.85
C GLU A 216 29.27 -6.50 15.69
N GLY A 217 30.57 -6.52 15.98
CA GLY A 217 31.64 -6.45 14.96
C GLY A 217 31.91 -5.06 14.36
N GLY A 218 31.40 -3.98 14.96
CA GLY A 218 31.62 -2.61 14.46
C GLY A 218 30.94 -2.32 13.12
N ALA A 219 30.10 -3.25 12.64
CA ALA A 219 29.35 -3.12 11.41
C ALA A 219 28.23 -2.08 11.54
N THR A 220 27.96 -1.39 10.45
CA THR A 220 26.88 -0.42 10.33
C THR A 220 25.62 -1.15 9.86
N ILE A 221 24.55 -1.16 10.67
CA ILE A 221 23.31 -1.89 10.36
C ILE A 221 22.28 -0.92 9.76
N PRO A 222 21.71 -1.22 8.57
CA PRO A 222 20.65 -0.41 7.99
C PRO A 222 19.36 -0.55 8.81
N VAL A 223 18.71 0.59 9.07
CA VAL A 223 17.47 0.67 9.85
C VAL A 223 16.27 0.93 8.93
N MET A 224 16.40 1.88 8.02
CA MET A 224 15.38 2.23 7.04
C MET A 224 16.03 2.94 5.85
N GLY A 225 15.38 2.95 4.68
CA GLY A 225 15.91 3.64 3.52
C GLY A 225 15.04 3.50 2.29
N ALA A 226 15.44 4.17 1.23
CA ALA A 226 14.84 4.05 -0.10
C ALA A 226 15.89 3.61 -1.12
N ARG A 227 15.54 2.58 -1.90
CA ARG A 227 16.39 2.01 -2.94
C ARG A 227 15.78 2.23 -4.32
N THR A 228 16.62 2.36 -5.34
CA THR A 228 16.26 2.55 -6.74
C THR A 228 17.05 1.61 -7.64
N GLY A 229 16.55 1.40 -8.85
CA GLY A 229 17.10 0.46 -9.84
C GLY A 229 16.44 -0.92 -9.78
N SER A 230 16.62 -1.71 -10.84
CA SER A 230 15.95 -3.00 -11.08
C SER A 230 16.20 -4.05 -9.99
N GLU A 231 17.34 -3.97 -9.30
CA GLU A 231 17.69 -4.87 -8.18
C GLU A 231 17.85 -4.12 -6.84
N GLY A 232 17.39 -2.86 -6.75
CA GLY A 232 17.59 -2.04 -5.56
C GLY A 232 19.08 -1.76 -5.25
N LYS A 233 19.95 -1.87 -6.26
CA LYS A 233 21.41 -1.70 -6.15
C LYS A 233 21.84 -0.28 -5.79
N THR A 234 20.98 0.72 -6.00
CA THR A 234 21.30 2.12 -5.71
C THR A 234 20.50 2.59 -4.50
N ASN A 235 21.18 3.04 -3.44
CA ASN A 235 20.52 3.68 -2.31
C ASN A 235 20.24 5.15 -2.65
N LEU A 236 18.96 5.54 -2.70
CA LEU A 236 18.58 6.95 -2.76
C LEU A 236 18.96 7.63 -1.44
N TRP A 237 18.62 6.98 -0.33
CA TRP A 237 19.07 7.32 1.01
C TRP A 237 18.91 6.12 1.95
N SER A 238 19.67 6.11 3.04
CA SER A 238 19.58 5.08 4.07
C SER A 238 19.98 5.65 5.44
N CYS A 239 19.29 5.16 6.46
CA CYS A 239 19.54 5.41 7.86
C CYS A 239 20.21 4.17 8.45
N HIS A 240 21.22 4.38 9.28
CA HIS A 240 21.98 3.28 9.88
C HIS A 240 22.25 3.51 11.37
N THR A 241 22.48 2.41 12.08
CA THR A 241 22.96 2.41 13.46
C THR A 241 24.35 1.78 13.57
N THR A 242 25.10 2.14 14.61
CA THR A 242 26.46 1.66 14.87
C THR A 242 26.62 1.19 16.31
N ALA A 243 27.72 0.49 16.59
CA ALA A 243 28.02 -0.06 17.92
C ALA A 243 28.22 0.98 19.03
N LYS A 244 28.51 2.24 18.68
CA LYS A 244 28.55 3.33 19.67
C LYS A 244 27.12 3.76 19.94
N ARG A 245 26.67 3.69 21.20
CA ARG A 245 25.34 4.08 21.72
C ARG A 245 24.88 5.53 21.43
N SER A 246 25.43 6.21 20.43
CA SER A 246 24.86 7.43 19.89
C SER A 246 23.67 7.04 19.02
N GLY A 247 22.45 7.12 19.59
CA GLY A 247 21.23 7.14 18.79
C GLY A 247 21.31 8.30 17.81
N GLY A 248 21.74 8.01 16.58
CA GLY A 248 21.80 8.98 15.50
C GLY A 248 20.40 9.18 14.95
N TRP A 249 19.81 10.35 15.17
CA TRP A 249 18.62 10.77 14.44
C TRP A 249 18.97 10.85 12.96
N CYS A 250 18.41 9.96 12.15
CA CYS A 250 18.59 10.05 10.72
C CYS A 250 17.46 10.90 10.13
N ALA A 251 17.72 12.19 9.98
CA ALA A 251 16.85 13.10 9.23
C ALA A 251 17.40 13.24 7.81
N VAL A 252 16.75 12.62 6.83
CA VAL A 252 17.08 12.82 5.41
C VAL A 252 16.19 13.91 4.85
N ALA A 253 16.69 15.15 4.82
CA ALA A 253 16.01 16.25 4.15
C ALA A 253 16.42 16.29 2.67
N LYS A 254 15.46 16.03 1.76
CA LYS A 254 15.49 16.22 0.30
C LYS A 254 16.79 15.82 -0.42
N ARG A 255 16.75 14.71 -1.16
CA ARG A 255 17.44 14.64 -2.46
C ARG A 255 16.44 15.01 -3.55
N THR A 256 16.50 16.26 -4.02
CA THR A 256 15.90 16.63 -5.30
C THR A 256 16.60 15.82 -6.39
N ARG A 257 15.84 15.05 -7.17
CA ARG A 257 16.31 14.58 -8.48
C ARG A 257 16.59 15.84 -9.31
N SER A 258 17.84 16.02 -9.73
CA SER A 258 18.21 16.91 -10.84
C SER A 258 17.82 16.27 -12.16
#